data_AF-A0A519WM38-F1
#
_entry.id   AF-A0A519WM38-F1
#
_cell.length_a   1.000
_cell.length_b   1.000
_cell.length_c   1.000
_cell.angle_alpha   90.00
_cell.angle_beta   90.00
_cell.angle_gamma   90.00
#
_symmetry.space_group_name_H-M   'P 1'
#
loop_
_entity.id
_entity.type
_entity.pdbx_description
1 polymer ?
#
loop_
_entity_poly.entity_id
_entity_poly.type
_entity_poly.pdbx_seq_one_letter_code
_entity_poly.pdbx_strand_id
1 'polypeptide(L)' 'MTIPELEQWFKKVEMPAAPVYLNPATKINNIDHFLESHFAPLRLDPTNRINQPLLDRLLDFKLLIESNL' A
#
# COMPACT_ATOMS: atom_id res chain seq x y z
N MET A 1 -5.98 -7.97 -9.43
CA MET A 1 -5.25 -8.38 -8.21
C MET A 1 -6.24 -8.37 -7.07
N THR A 2 -6.35 -9.47 -6.32
CA THR A 2 -7.14 -9.56 -5.09
C THR A 2 -6.35 -8.97 -3.90
N ILE A 3 -7.02 -8.69 -2.78
CA ILE A 3 -6.32 -8.20 -1.57
C ILE A 3 -5.22 -9.17 -1.10
N PRO A 4 -5.45 -10.50 -1.00
CA PRO A 4 -4.40 -11.43 -0.62
C PRO A 4 -3.22 -11.48 -1.61
N GLU A 5 -3.47 -11.35 -2.91
CA GLU A 5 -2.41 -11.27 -3.92
C GLU A 5 -1.54 -10.02 -3.73
N LEU A 6 -2.17 -8.87 -3.41
CA LEU A 6 -1.48 -7.61 -3.18
C LEU A 6 -0.62 -7.67 -1.90
N GLU A 7 -1.15 -8.23 -0.81
CA GLU A 7 -0.37 -8.47 0.41
C GLU A 7 0.84 -9.36 0.17
N GLN A 8 0.65 -10.44 -0.59
CA GLN A 8 1.73 -11.37 -0.89
C GLN A 8 2.79 -10.75 -1.78
N TRP A 9 2.41 -9.79 -2.64
CA TRP A 9 3.35 -9.01 -3.43
C TRP A 9 4.23 -8.13 -2.54
N PHE A 10 3.65 -7.37 -1.60
CA PHE A 10 4.41 -6.54 -0.66
C PHE A 10 5.33 -7.37 0.25
N LYS A 11 4.99 -8.63 0.58
CA LYS A 11 5.89 -9.50 1.36
C LYS A 11 7.14 -9.97 0.61
N LYS A 12 7.16 -9.87 -0.72
CA LYS A 12 8.21 -10.43 -1.59
C LYS A 12 9.12 -9.37 -2.20
N VAL A 13 8.63 -8.15 -2.36
CA VAL A 13 9.39 -7.07 -2.99
C VAL A 13 10.41 -6.48 -2.01
N GLU A 14 11.52 -6.00 -2.52
CA GLU A 14 12.46 -5.20 -1.74
C GLU A 14 11.82 -3.85 -1.42
N MET A 15 11.78 -3.49 -0.13
CA MET A 15 11.18 -2.24 0.30
C MET A 15 12.15 -1.07 0.14
N PRO A 16 11.70 0.08 -0.39
CA PRO A 16 12.51 1.29 -0.39
C PRO A 16 12.80 1.76 1.04
N ALA A 17 13.87 2.53 1.21
CA ALA A 17 14.15 3.17 2.49
C ALA A 17 13.10 4.25 2.78
N ALA A 18 12.58 4.27 4.01
CA ALA A 18 11.75 5.36 4.48
C ALA A 18 12.60 6.61 4.80
N PRO A 19 12.08 7.84 4.61
CA PRO A 19 10.73 8.12 4.16
C PRO A 19 10.57 8.12 2.62
N VAL A 20 9.38 7.72 2.16
CA VAL A 20 9.01 7.74 0.72
C VAL A 20 7.87 8.72 0.50
N TYR A 21 7.95 9.56 -0.54
CA TYR A 21 6.81 10.34 -0.98
C TYR A 21 5.96 9.49 -1.91
N LEU A 22 4.74 9.14 -1.49
CA LEU A 22 3.78 8.47 -2.35
C LEU A 22 3.30 9.41 -3.47
N ASN A 23 3.17 10.68 -3.13
CA ASN A 23 2.88 11.80 -4.03
C ASN A 23 3.36 13.10 -3.35
N PRO A 24 3.33 14.27 -4.03
CA PRO A 24 3.82 15.53 -3.45
C PRO A 24 3.17 15.94 -2.12
N ALA A 25 1.98 15.44 -1.80
CA ALA A 25 1.25 15.75 -0.57
C ALA A 25 1.30 14.64 0.49
N THR A 26 1.83 13.46 0.16
CA THR A 26 1.75 12.27 1.03
C THR A 26 3.13 11.66 1.23
N LYS A 27 3.60 11.67 2.48
CA LYS A 27 4.88 11.10 2.90
C LYS A 27 4.66 9.89 3.80
N ILE A 28 5.19 8.73 3.40
CA ILE A 28 5.21 7.49 4.15
C ILE A 28 6.48 7.48 5.01
N ASN A 29 6.33 7.68 6.32
CA ASN A 29 7.46 7.70 7.27
C ASN A 29 7.76 6.31 7.86
N ASN A 30 6.77 5.42 7.89
CA ASN A 30 6.91 4.05 8.37
C ASN A 30 6.11 3.15 7.43
N ILE A 31 6.81 2.35 6.63
CA ILE A 31 6.22 1.49 5.58
C ILE A 31 5.37 0.38 6.21
N ASP A 32 5.84 -0.28 7.26
CA ASP A 32 5.10 -1.37 7.91
C ASP A 32 3.77 -0.88 8.49
N HIS A 33 3.80 0.28 9.16
CA HIS A 33 2.59 0.90 9.69
C HIS A 33 1.64 1.35 8.57
N PHE A 34 2.18 1.88 7.46
CA PHE A 34 1.38 2.22 6.28
C PHE A 34 0.68 0.98 5.72
N LEU A 35 1.41 -0.12 5.47
CA LEU A 35 0.82 -1.34 4.92
C LEU A 35 -0.24 -1.91 5.87
N GLU A 36 0.05 -2.05 7.16
CA GLU A 36 -0.90 -2.64 8.11
C GLU A 36 -2.17 -1.77 8.28
N SER A 37 -2.01 -0.45 8.41
CA SER A 37 -3.17 0.46 8.54
C SER A 37 -4.09 0.47 7.31
N HIS A 38 -3.58 0.10 6.14
CA HIS A 38 -4.37 0.00 4.91
C HIS A 38 -4.96 -1.40 4.72
N PHE A 39 -4.19 -2.46 4.98
CA PHE A 39 -4.67 -3.83 4.81
C PHE A 39 -5.64 -4.27 5.90
N ALA A 40 -5.47 -3.86 7.15
CA ALA A 40 -6.37 -4.27 8.24
C ALA A 40 -7.87 -4.08 7.92
N PRO A 41 -8.34 -2.88 7.50
CA PRO A 41 -9.74 -2.69 7.10
C PRO A 41 -10.12 -3.43 5.82
N LEU A 42 -9.19 -3.58 4.85
CA LEU A 42 -9.44 -4.32 3.61
C LEU A 42 -9.59 -5.84 3.84
N ARG A 43 -8.94 -6.40 4.86
CA ARG A 43 -9.12 -7.80 5.28
C ARG A 43 -10.49 -8.04 5.90
N LEU A 44 -11.01 -7.06 6.64
CA LEU A 44 -12.30 -7.17 7.33
C LEU A 44 -13.49 -7.04 6.38
N ASP A 45 -13.44 -6.05 5.48
CA ASP A 45 -14.50 -5.82 4.49
C ASP A 45 -13.90 -5.29 3.18
N PRO A 46 -13.46 -6.21 2.28
CA PRO A 46 -12.79 -5.84 1.03
C PRO A 46 -13.71 -5.18 0.01
N THR A 47 -15.03 -5.30 0.17
CA THR A 47 -16.03 -4.77 -0.77
C THR A 47 -16.58 -3.40 -0.36
N ASN A 48 -16.20 -2.93 0.83
CA ASN A 48 -16.63 -1.64 1.33
C ASN A 48 -16.04 -0.49 0.51
N ARG A 49 -16.91 0.29 -0.11
CA ARG A 49 -16.48 1.46 -0.91
C ARG A 49 -15.77 2.52 -0.06
N ILE A 50 -16.01 2.56 1.25
CA ILE A 50 -15.31 3.48 2.16
C ILE A 50 -13.80 3.17 2.20
N ASN A 51 -13.42 1.91 1.96
CA ASN A 51 -12.02 1.48 1.96
C ASN A 51 -11.31 1.72 0.62
N GLN A 52 -12.02 2.18 -0.42
CA GLN A 52 -11.44 2.40 -1.75
C GLN A 52 -10.17 3.27 -1.72
N PRO A 53 -10.13 4.41 -0.98
CA PRO A 53 -8.92 5.23 -0.91
C PRO A 53 -7.71 4.54 -0.25
N LEU A 54 -7.94 3.47 0.52
CA LEU A 54 -6.85 2.67 1.09
C LEU A 54 -6.26 1.74 0.03
N LEU A 55 -7.12 1.11 -0.76
CA LEU A 55 -6.69 0.29 -1.89
C LEU A 55 -5.96 1.14 -2.94
N ASP A 56 -6.48 2.31 -3.28
CA ASP A 56 -5.85 3.21 -4.26
C ASP A 56 -4.41 3.58 -3.84
N ARG A 57 -4.20 3.94 -2.56
CA ARG A 57 -2.86 4.25 -2.04
C ARG A 57 -1.90 3.05 -2.05
N LEU A 58 -2.41 1.85 -1.80
CA LEU A 58 -1.60 0.62 -1.90
C LEU A 58 -1.20 0.34 -3.36
N LEU A 59 -2.11 0.56 -4.31
CA LEU A 59 -1.83 0.40 -5.74
C LEU A 59 -0.86 1.47 -6.25
N ASP A 60 -1.02 2.72 -5.81
CA ASP A 60 -0.08 3.81 -6.11
C ASP A 60 1.31 3.47 -5.55
N PHE A 61 1.39 2.96 -4.32
CA PHE A 61 2.68 2.62 -3.71
C PHE A 61 3.34 1.45 -4.42
N LYS A 62 2.55 0.44 -4.82
CA LYS A 62 3.03 -0.67 -5.66
C LYS A 62 3.57 -0.15 -7.00
N LEU A 63 2.81 0.69 -7.69
CA LEU A 63 3.23 1.28 -8.97
C LEU A 63 4.52 2.08 -8.82
N LEU A 64 4.64 2.82 -7.73
CA LEU A 64 5.82 3.61 -7.40
C LEU A 64 7.07 2.72 -7.22
N ILE A 65 6.96 1.62 -6.48
CA ILE A 65 8.03 0.62 -6.33
C ILE A 65 8.36 -0.06 -7.68
N GLU A 66 7.35 -0.44 -8.47
CA GLU A 66 7.55 -1.07 -9.79
C GLU A 66 8.15 -0.12 -10.82
N SER A 67 7.90 1.17 -10.66
CA SER A 67 8.56 2.24 -11.42
C SER A 67 10.00 2.47 -10.96
N ASN A 68 10.49 1.63 -10.03
CA ASN A 68 11.79 1.69 -9.35
C ASN A 68 12.01 2.91 -8.47
N LEU A 69 10.94 3.64 -8.13
CA LEU A 69 11.00 4.93 -7.43
C LEU A 69 11.94 5.95 -8.09
#